data_AF-A0A534NTR2-F1
#
_entry.id   AF-A0A534NTR2-F1
#
_cell.length_a   1.000
_cell.length_b   1.000
_cell.length_c   1.000
_cell.angle_alpha   90.00
_cell.angle_beta   90.00
_cell.angle_gamma   90.00
#
_symmetry.space_group_name_H-M   'P 1'
#
loop_
_entity.id
_entity.type
_entity.pdbx_description
1 polymer ?
#
loop_
_entity_poly.entity_id
_entity_poly.type
_entity_poly.pdbx_seq_one_letter_code
_entity_poly.pdbx_strand_id
1 'polypeptide(L)'
;MATSYLSPGVYIEEVDRGSKPIEAVGTSTCAFIGESSVGPTNEAVLITNWAQYTRTFGDFTHSTHLAHALYGFFNNGGSKAFVCNVSPKTVSAEQAAKEAEKKE
;
A
#
# COMPACT_ATOMS: atom_id res chain seq x y z
N MET A 1 4.51 37.11 -11.68
CA MET A 1 4.21 38.44 -12.25
C MET A 1 5.37 39.35 -11.92
N ALA A 2 5.90 40.10 -12.88
CA ALA A 2 7.11 40.88 -12.71
C ALA A 2 6.87 42.10 -11.81
N THR A 3 7.57 42.16 -10.67
CA THR A 3 7.63 43.31 -9.76
C THR A 3 8.53 44.38 -10.38
N SER A 4 7.92 45.47 -10.85
CA SER A 4 8.67 46.65 -11.33
C SER A 4 9.03 47.53 -10.12
N TYR A 5 10.31 47.54 -9.76
CA TYR A 5 10.83 48.38 -8.67
C TYR A 5 11.09 49.80 -9.18
N LEU A 6 10.26 50.75 -8.76
CA LEU A 6 10.23 52.14 -9.26
C LEU A 6 11.00 53.13 -8.36
N SER A 7 11.88 52.66 -7.48
CA SER A 7 12.69 53.53 -6.62
C SER A 7 14.09 52.94 -6.45
N PRO A 8 15.16 53.75 -6.55
CA PRO A 8 16.51 53.26 -6.28
C PRO A 8 16.60 52.84 -4.80
N GLY A 9 16.70 51.53 -4.56
CA GLY A 9 16.73 50.92 -3.23
C GLY A 9 17.02 49.41 -3.31
N VAL A 10 17.43 48.82 -2.19
CA VAL A 10 17.66 47.37 -2.10
C VAL A 10 16.35 46.71 -1.64
N TYR A 11 15.82 45.81 -2.45
CA TYR A 11 14.61 45.05 -2.15
C TYR A 11 14.99 43.59 -1.92
N ILE A 12 14.69 43.09 -0.73
CA ILE A 12 14.92 41.70 -0.34
C ILE A 12 13.60 40.96 -0.57
N GLU A 13 13.61 40.00 -1.49
CA GLU A 13 12.53 39.05 -1.68
C GLU A 13 13.00 37.70 -1.11
N GLU A 14 12.41 37.29 0.01
CA GLU A 14 12.58 35.92 0.49
C GLU A 14 11.76 35.00 -0.39
N VAL A 15 12.40 34.49 -1.45
CA VAL A 15 11.87 33.38 -2.21
C VAL A 15 12.10 32.14 -1.36
N ASP A 16 11.04 31.49 -0.88
CA ASP A 16 11.12 30.21 -0.17
C ASP A 16 11.71 29.16 -1.12
N ARG A 17 13.03 29.06 -1.12
CA ARG A 17 13.79 28.00 -1.78
C ARG A 17 14.15 26.96 -0.73
N GLY A 18 13.13 26.43 -0.04
CA GLY A 18 13.28 25.18 0.69
C GLY A 18 13.54 24.06 -0.31
N SER A 19 14.74 23.49 -0.31
CA SER A 19 14.96 22.19 -0.94
C SER A 19 14.05 21.20 -0.22
N LYS A 20 13.10 20.58 -0.94
CA LYS A 20 12.37 19.42 -0.41
C LYS A 20 13.36 18.26 -0.39
N PRO A 21 13.87 17.84 0.78
CA PRO A 21 14.83 16.74 0.83
C PRO A 21 14.14 15.46 0.37
N ILE A 22 14.91 14.53 -0.20
CA ILE A 22 14.37 13.22 -0.57
C ILE A 22 14.29 12.38 0.71
N GLU A 23 13.06 12.12 1.15
CA GLU A 23 12.81 11.26 2.31
C GLU A 23 13.25 9.82 2.03
N ALA A 24 13.90 9.21 3.01
CA ALA A 24 14.25 7.81 2.93
C ALA A 24 12.98 6.96 3.08
N VAL A 25 12.65 6.20 2.03
CA VAL A 25 11.49 5.29 2.04
C VAL A 25 11.95 3.88 2.39
N GLY A 26 11.16 3.16 3.20
CA GLY A 26 11.46 1.78 3.57
C GLY A 26 11.44 0.85 2.36
N THR A 27 12.56 0.17 2.11
CA THR A 27 12.75 -0.76 0.97
C THR A 27 12.21 -2.18 1.23
N SER A 28 11.68 -2.43 2.44
CA SER A 28 11.31 -3.77 2.93
C SER A 28 9.79 -4.01 2.98
N THR A 29 9.04 -3.43 2.05
CA THR A 29 7.59 -3.66 1.94
C THR A 29 7.32 -4.73 0.89
N CYS A 30 6.92 -5.92 1.33
CA CYS A 30 6.59 -7.04 0.44
C CYS A 30 5.09 -7.09 0.13
N ALA A 31 4.72 -7.79 -0.94
CA ALA A 31 3.33 -8.13 -1.24
C ALA A 31 3.19 -9.66 -1.37
N PHE A 32 2.19 -10.22 -0.71
CA PHE A 32 1.84 -11.64 -0.77
C PHE A 32 0.48 -11.79 -1.43
N ILE A 33 0.43 -12.69 -2.42
CA ILE A 33 -0.76 -13.01 -3.17
C ILE A 33 -1.03 -14.49 -2.98
N GLY A 34 -2.27 -14.84 -2.65
CA GLY A 34 -2.67 -16.23 -2.50
C GLY A 34 -4.10 -16.37 -2.04
N GLU A 35 -4.51 -17.59 -1.78
CA GLU A 35 -5.87 -17.95 -1.41
C GLU A 35 -6.04 -18.05 0.11
N SER A 36 -7.10 -17.44 0.59
CA SER A 36 -7.59 -17.58 1.96
C SER A 36 -9.12 -17.69 1.96
N SER A 37 -9.67 -18.59 2.78
CA SER A 37 -11.13 -18.78 2.91
C SER A 37 -11.82 -17.64 3.66
N VAL A 38 -11.05 -16.80 4.36
CA VAL A 38 -11.57 -15.72 5.20
C VAL A 38 -10.89 -14.40 4.80
N GLY A 39 -11.63 -13.30 4.90
CA GLY A 39 -11.11 -11.96 4.66
C GLY A 39 -11.47 -11.37 3.30
N PRO A 40 -11.11 -10.10 3.07
CA PRO A 40 -11.49 -9.36 1.88
C PRO A 40 -10.78 -9.90 0.63
N THR A 41 -11.58 -10.27 -0.37
CA THR A 41 -11.12 -10.81 -1.65
C THR A 41 -10.84 -9.70 -2.66
N ASN A 42 -9.73 -9.82 -3.41
CA ASN A 42 -9.24 -8.84 -4.39
C ASN A 42 -9.01 -7.44 -3.82
N GLU A 43 -8.69 -7.37 -2.53
CA GLU A 43 -8.32 -6.13 -1.85
C GLU A 43 -6.95 -6.29 -1.21
N ALA A 44 -6.05 -5.34 -1.48
CA ALA A 44 -4.72 -5.33 -0.89
C ALA A 44 -4.77 -4.71 0.51
N VAL A 45 -4.69 -5.54 1.54
CA VAL A 45 -4.71 -5.09 2.94
C VAL A 45 -3.29 -4.96 3.46
N LEU A 46 -2.97 -3.83 4.10
CA LEU A 46 -1.70 -3.63 4.78
C LEU A 46 -1.70 -4.37 6.12
N ILE A 47 -0.76 -5.30 6.26
CA ILE A 47 -0.52 -6.08 7.47
C ILE A 47 0.88 -5.75 8.01
N THR A 48 0.93 -5.35 9.28
CA THR A 48 2.18 -4.96 9.97
C THR A 48 2.67 -5.99 10.97
N ASN A 49 1.84 -6.97 11.34
CA ASN A 49 2.20 -8.04 12.26
C ASN A 49 1.33 -9.28 12.06
N TRP A 50 1.78 -10.41 12.61
CA TRP A 50 1.07 -11.69 12.52
C TRP A 50 -0.31 -11.69 13.20
N ALA A 51 -0.48 -10.98 14.32
CA ALA A 51 -1.78 -10.91 15.00
C ALA A 51 -2.83 -10.14 14.16
N GLN A 52 -2.38 -9.14 13.38
CA GLN A 52 -3.23 -8.40 12.45
C GLN A 52 -3.63 -9.29 11.26
N TYR A 53 -2.71 -10.13 10.77
CA TYR A 53 -3.01 -11.11 9.74
C TYR A 53 -4.09 -12.10 10.19
N THR A 54 -3.88 -12.75 11.34
CA THR A 54 -4.81 -13.76 11.88
C THR A 54 -6.20 -13.21 12.17
N ARG A 55 -6.31 -11.93 12.57
CA ARG A 55 -7.59 -11.23 12.73
C ARG A 55 -8.33 -10.97 11.41
N THR A 56 -7.60 -10.80 10.31
CA THR A 56 -8.19 -10.36 9.01
C THR A 56 -8.45 -11.52 8.07
N PHE A 57 -7.49 -12.44 7.96
CA PHE A 57 -7.50 -13.57 7.02
C PHE A 57 -7.61 -14.93 7.73
N GLY A 58 -7.65 -14.95 9.06
CA GLY A 58 -7.73 -16.18 9.84
C GLY A 58 -6.38 -16.85 10.08
N ASP A 59 -6.44 -18.01 10.73
CA ASP A 59 -5.28 -18.84 11.07
C ASP A 59 -4.83 -19.76 9.92
N PHE A 60 -3.84 -20.62 10.17
CA PHE A 60 -3.28 -21.58 9.20
C PHE A 60 -4.33 -22.50 8.54
N THR A 61 -5.44 -22.79 9.20
CA THR A 61 -6.51 -23.65 8.63
C THR A 61 -7.26 -22.98 7.49
N HIS A 62 -7.27 -21.65 7.43
CA HIS A 62 -8.05 -20.89 6.46
C HIS A 62 -7.26 -20.54 5.19
N SER A 63 -5.98 -20.90 5.11
CA SER A 63 -5.14 -20.53 3.97
C SER A 63 -4.17 -21.67 3.64
N THR A 64 -4.06 -22.07 2.37
CA THR A 64 -3.25 -23.24 1.98
C THR A 64 -1.75 -23.01 2.21
N HIS A 65 -1.20 -21.94 1.64
CA HIS A 65 0.24 -21.61 1.71
C HIS A 65 0.51 -20.18 2.19
N LEU A 66 -0.49 -19.29 2.06
CA LEU A 66 -0.35 -17.86 2.35
C LEU A 66 -0.02 -17.60 3.82
N ALA A 67 -0.70 -18.30 4.74
CA ALA A 67 -0.47 -18.18 6.17
C ALA A 67 0.95 -18.60 6.56
N HIS A 68 1.45 -19.72 6.03
CA HIS A 68 2.81 -20.19 6.29
C HIS A 68 3.88 -19.24 5.73
N ALA A 69 3.68 -18.71 4.52
CA ALA A 69 4.60 -17.74 3.92
C ALA A 69 4.68 -16.43 4.74
N LEU A 70 3.53 -15.89 5.16
CA LEU A 70 3.49 -14.69 5.99
C LEU A 70 4.11 -14.93 7.36
N TYR A 71 3.81 -16.06 7.98
CA TYR A 71 4.37 -16.41 9.28
C TYR A 71 5.90 -16.45 9.22
N GLY A 72 6.45 -17.13 8.20
CA GLY A 72 7.89 -17.16 7.96
C GLY A 72 8.48 -15.78 7.71
N PHE A 73 7.80 -14.93 6.93
CA PHE A 73 8.25 -13.56 6.67
C PHE A 73 8.36 -12.73 7.96
N PHE A 74 7.32 -12.72 8.79
CA PHE A 74 7.36 -11.99 10.06
C PHE A 74 8.39 -12.57 11.04
N ASN A 75 8.54 -13.89 11.08
CA ASN A 75 9.54 -14.55 11.92
C ASN A 75 10.99 -14.28 11.45
N ASN A 76 11.20 -14.03 10.17
CA ASN A 76 12.49 -13.66 9.58
C ASN A 76 12.81 -12.15 9.66
N GLY A 77 12.03 -11.37 10.42
CA GLY A 77 12.25 -9.93 10.59
C GLY A 77 11.56 -9.04 9.55
N GLY A 78 10.62 -9.59 8.78
CA GLY A 78 9.71 -8.82 7.93
C GLY A 78 8.87 -7.85 8.76
N SER A 79 8.76 -6.60 8.31
CA SER A 79 8.14 -5.52 9.12
C SER A 79 6.75 -5.10 8.64
N LYS A 80 6.50 -5.17 7.33
CA LYS A 80 5.20 -4.83 6.73
C LYS A 80 5.02 -5.54 5.41
N ALA A 81 3.80 -6.00 5.18
CA ALA A 81 3.44 -6.69 3.97
C ALA A 81 2.02 -6.33 3.54
N PHE A 82 1.81 -6.18 2.23
CA PHE A 82 0.47 -6.19 1.66
C PHE A 82 0.04 -7.62 1.43
N VAL A 83 -1.20 -7.93 1.76
CA VAL A 83 -1.79 -9.25 1.54
C VAL A 83 -3.01 -9.08 0.66
N CYS A 84 -3.02 -9.78 -0.47
CA CYS A 84 -4.15 -9.83 -1.38
C CYS A 84 -4.67 -11.27 -1.45
N ASN A 85 -5.93 -11.45 -1.04
CA ASN A 85 -6.61 -12.72 -1.14
C ASN A 85 -7.25 -12.86 -2.54
N VAL A 86 -6.76 -13.81 -3.33
CA VAL A 86 -7.24 -14.13 -4.69
C VAL A 86 -8.14 -15.37 -4.72
N SER A 87 -8.66 -15.82 -3.57
CA SER A 87 -9.69 -16.86 -3.54
C SER A 87 -10.78 -16.52 -4.54
N PRO A 88 -11.27 -17.48 -5.33
CA PRO A 88 -12.33 -17.23 -6.28
C PRO A 88 -13.58 -16.81 -5.50
N LYS A 89 -13.80 -15.49 -5.40
CA LYS A 89 -15.15 -14.96 -5.33
C LYS A 89 -15.82 -15.50 -6.58
N THR A 90 -16.95 -16.17 -6.45
CA THR A 90 -17.93 -16.15 -7.53
C THR A 90 -18.09 -14.69 -7.88
N VAL A 91 -17.52 -14.28 -9.02
CA VAL A 91 -17.58 -12.92 -9.51
C VAL A 91 -19.07 -12.65 -9.77
N SER A 92 -19.76 -12.03 -8.80
CA SER A 92 -20.92 -11.23 -9.19
C SER A 92 -20.38 -10.14 -10.09
N ALA A 93 -21.02 -9.99 -11.24
CA ALA A 93 -20.58 -9.22 -12.40
C ALA A 93 -20.18 -7.76 -12.11
N GLU A 94 -20.51 -7.22 -10.94
CA GLU A 94 -20.19 -5.84 -10.54
C GLU A 94 -18.71 -5.50 -10.37
N GLN A 95 -17.81 -6.45 -10.06
CA GLN A 95 -16.38 -6.12 -9.91
C GLN A 95 -15.62 -6.13 -11.25
N ALA A 96 -16.10 -6.88 -12.25
CA ALA A 96 -15.56 -6.84 -13.62
C ALA A 96 -15.96 -5.56 -14.38
N ALA A 97 -17.15 -5.01 -14.09
CA ALA A 97 -17.62 -3.78 -14.72
C ALA A 97 -16.81 -2.53 -14.31
N LYS A 98 -16.34 -2.46 -13.05
CA LYS A 98 -15.53 -1.32 -12.56
C LYS A 98 -14.09 -1.28 -13.10
N GLU A 99 -13.54 -2.42 -13.53
CA GLU A 99 -12.23 -2.45 -14.21
C GLU A 99 -12.32 -2.09 -15.70
N ALA A 100 -13.49 -2.26 -16.33
CA ALA A 100 -13.71 -1.84 -17.72
C ALA A 100 -13.94 -0.33 -17.84
N GLU A 101 -14.65 0.30 -16.90
CA GLU A 101 -15.00 1.73 -16.95
C GLU A 101 -13.81 2.68 -16.69
N LYS A 102 -12.72 2.21 -16.07
CA LYS A 102 -11.51 3.03 -15.85
C LYS A 102 -10.57 3.05 -17.06
N LYS A 103 -10.88 2.31 -18.13
CA LYS A 103 -10.04 2.20 -19.34
C LYS A 103 -10.58 2.98 -20.54
N GLU A 104 -11.65 3.75 -20.38
CA GLU A 104 -12.19 4.65 -21.40
C GLU A 104 -12.15 6.13 -20.95
#